data_AF-A0A7C9JC35-F1
#
_entry.id   AF-A0A7C9JC35-F1
#
_cell.length_a   1.000
_cell.length_b   1.000
_cell.length_c   1.000
_cell.angle_alpha   90.00
_cell.angle_beta   90.00
_cell.angle_gamma   90.00
#
_symmetry.space_group_name_H-M   'P 1'
#
loop_
_entity.id
_entity.type
_entity.pdbx_description
1 polymer ?
#
loop_
_entity_poly.entity_id
_entity_poly.type
_entity_poly.pdbx_seq_one_letter_code
_entity_poly.pdbx_strand_id
1 'polypeptide(L)' 'MSIYQKILVALDGSEESFNALRYAINFGKKLKAEVLALTVVQLKGEVSSALSLFLGMEDLFKKGAESILKKQKP' A
#
# COMPACT_ATOMS: atom_id res chain seq x y z
N MET A 1 13.29 17.91 14.37
CA MET A 1 12.58 16.65 14.02
C MET A 1 11.23 17.04 13.43
N SER A 2 10.78 16.43 12.32
CA SER A 2 9.41 16.65 11.78
C SER A 2 8.36 16.14 12.78
N ILE A 3 7.19 16.78 12.87
CA ILE A 3 6.06 16.27 13.66
C ILE A 3 5.48 14.97 13.08
N TYR A 4 5.58 14.79 11.76
CA TYR A 4 5.15 13.57 11.09
C TYR A 4 6.36 12.68 10.82
N GLN A 5 6.36 11.51 11.44
CA GLN A 5 7.41 10.49 11.34
C GLN A 5 6.99 9.31 10.45
N LYS A 6 5.68 9.08 10.31
CA LYS A 6 5.09 8.00 9.51
C LYS A 6 3.85 8.51 8.79
N ILE A 7 3.69 8.13 7.53
CA ILE A 7 2.58 8.50 6.65
C ILE A 7 1.96 7.20 6.14
N LEU A 8 0.65 7.01 6.37
CA LEU A 8 -0.13 5.93 5.77
C LEU A 8 -0.88 6.48 4.56
N VAL A 9 -0.83 5.76 3.43
CA VAL A 9 -1.57 6.11 2.21
C VAL A 9 -2.45 4.92 1.81
N ALA A 10 -3.76 5.15 1.74
CA ALA A 10 -4.70 4.16 1.27
C ALA A 10 -4.72 4.11 -0.27
N LEU A 11 -4.72 2.90 -0.81
CA LEU A 11 -4.79 2.61 -2.24
C LEU A 11 -6.02 1.74 -2.52
N ASP A 12 -6.91 2.22 -3.36
CA ASP A 12 -8.08 1.48 -3.85
C ASP A 12 -7.92 1.02 -5.31
N GLY A 13 -6.81 1.37 -5.96
CA GLY A 13 -6.51 1.03 -7.35
C GLY A 13 -6.93 2.09 -8.36
N SER A 14 -7.56 3.18 -7.91
CA SER A 14 -7.86 4.35 -8.75
C SER A 14 -6.59 5.15 -9.09
N GLU A 15 -6.66 5.94 -10.17
CA GLU A 15 -5.56 6.85 -10.54
C GLU A 15 -5.30 7.88 -9.44
N GLU A 16 -6.37 8.38 -8.82
CA GLU A 16 -6.36 9.33 -7.72
C GLU A 16 -5.58 8.77 -6.52
N SER A 17 -5.80 7.50 -6.16
CA SER A 17 -5.05 6.88 -5.07
C SER A 17 -3.55 6.73 -5.39
N PHE A 18 -3.20 6.46 -6.65
CA PHE A 18 -1.79 6.44 -7.08
C PHE A 18 -1.17 7.83 -7.13
N ASN A 19 -1.94 8.86 -7.49
CA ASN A 19 -1.52 10.26 -7.38
C ASN A 19 -1.24 10.64 -5.92
N ALA A 20 -2.11 10.24 -4.99
CA ALA A 20 -1.89 10.43 -3.55
C ALA A 20 -0.61 9.74 -3.07
N LEU A 21 -0.32 8.52 -3.55
CA LEU A 21 0.92 7.82 -3.25
C LEU A 21 2.16 8.56 -3.75
N ARG A 22 2.16 9.04 -5.00
CA ARG A 22 3.26 9.83 -5.55
C ARG A 22 3.54 11.07 -4.70
N TYR A 23 2.48 11.79 -4.33
CA TYR A 23 2.60 12.96 -3.47
C TYR A 23 3.17 12.59 -2.10
N ALA A 24 2.64 11.54 -1.47
CA ALA A 24 3.09 11.10 -0.15
C ALA A 24 4.56 10.65 -0.14
N ILE A 25 5.04 9.98 -1.19
CA ILE A 25 6.47 9.64 -1.33
C ILE A 25 7.33 10.91 -1.37
N ASN A 26 6.93 11.89 -2.18
CA ASN A 26 7.67 13.15 -2.31
C ASN A 26 7.63 13.97 -1.01
N PHE A 27 6.48 13.96 -0.31
CA PHE A 27 6.30 14.63 0.96
C PHE A 27 7.08 13.94 2.08
N GLY A 28 7.06 12.61 2.15
CA GLY A 28 7.82 11.79 3.09
C GLY A 28 9.32 12.02 2.97
N LYS A 29 9.86 12.13 1.74
CA LYS A 29 11.27 12.51 1.51
C LYS A 29 11.64 13.85 2.16
N LYS A 30 10.79 14.88 2.01
CA LYS A 30 11.01 16.21 2.61
C LYS A 30 10.96 16.16 4.13
N LEU A 31 10.06 15.36 4.69
CA LEU A 31 9.86 15.23 6.14
C LEU A 31 10.82 14.24 6.80
N LYS A 32 11.56 13.46 6.01
CA LYS A 32 12.29 12.25 6.46
C LYS A 32 11.36 11.28 7.19
N ALA A 33 10.14 11.12 6.68
CA ALA A 33 9.11 10.24 7.23
C ALA A 33 9.02 8.92 6.45
N GLU A 34 8.70 7.85 7.17
CA GLU A 34 8.35 6.55 6.58
C GLU A 34 7.00 6.66 5.85
N VAL A 35 6.87 6.04 4.67
CA VAL A 35 5.60 6.01 3.92
C VAL A 35 5.17 4.56 3.77
N LEU A 36 3.99 4.25 4.33
CA LEU A 36 3.34 2.95 4.23
C LEU A 36 2.15 3.06 3.27
N ALA A 37 2.19 2.30 2.18
CA ALA A 37 1.07 2.15 1.27
C ALA A 37 0.22 0.94 1.68
N LEU A 38 -1.10 1.10 1.72
CA LEU A 38 -2.02 0.05 2.17
C LEU A 38 -3.21 -0.08 1.22
N THR A 39 -3.54 -1.31 0.83
CA THR A 39 -4.75 -1.65 0.08
C THR A 39 -5.63 -2.54 0.93
N VAL A 40 -6.93 -2.23 0.96
CA VAL A 40 -7.94 -3.10 1.58
C VAL A 40 -8.61 -3.91 0.48
N VAL A 41 -8.46 -5.23 0.55
CA VAL A 41 -9.10 -6.15 -0.40
C VAL A 41 -10.44 -6.60 0.19
N GLN A 42 -11.54 -6.27 -0.49
CA GLN A 42 -12.86 -6.80 -0.13
C GLN A 42 -12.98 -8.23 -0.63
N LEU A 43 -13.16 -9.17 0.30
CA LEU A 43 -13.33 -10.58 -0.01
C LEU A 43 -14.84 -10.85 -0.13
N LYS A 44 -15.30 -11.30 -1.30
CA LYS A 44 -16.70 -11.72 -1.51
C LYS A 44 -16.79 -13.24 -1.32
N GLY A 45 -17.58 -13.69 -0.34
CA GLY A 45 -17.87 -15.11 -0.08
C GLY A 45 -17.57 -15.55 1.37
N GLU A 46 -18.01 -16.76 1.73
CA GLU A 46 -17.62 -17.43 2.98
C GLU A 46 -16.15 -17.81 2.93
N VAL A 47 -15.31 -16.83 3.24
CA VAL A 47 -13.90 -17.06 3.53
C VAL A 47 -13.85 -17.90 4.81
N SER A 48 -13.66 -19.20 4.67
CA SER A 48 -13.73 -20.16 5.78
C SER A 48 -12.68 -19.90 6.87
N SER A 49 -11.61 -19.16 6.59
CA SER A 49 -10.84 -18.43 7.61
C SER A 49 -9.88 -17.42 6.97
N ALA A 50 -9.57 -16.32 7.67
CA ALA A 50 -8.49 -15.41 7.28
C ALA A 50 -7.16 -16.16 7.05
N LEU A 51 -6.89 -17.21 7.84
CA LEU A 51 -5.69 -18.03 7.76
C LEU A 51 -5.54 -18.77 6.41
N SER A 52 -6.64 -19.32 5.87
CA SER A 52 -6.65 -20.01 4.58
C SER A 52 -6.35 -19.05 3.42
N LEU A 53 -6.77 -17.79 3.51
CA LEU A 53 -6.41 -16.76 2.52
C LEU A 53 -4.95 -16.33 2.65
N PHE A 54 -4.47 -16.14 3.89
CA PHE A 54 -3.07 -15.80 4.14
C PHE A 54 -2.14 -16.85 3.54
N LEU A 55 -2.40 -18.15 3.80
CA LEU A 55 -1.56 -19.23 3.28
C LEU A 55 -1.61 -19.40 1.75
N GLY A 56 -2.74 -19.05 1.11
CA GLY A 56 -2.94 -19.28 -0.33
C GLY A 56 -2.62 -18.09 -1.25
N MET A 57 -2.59 -16.86 -0.72
CA MET A 57 -2.51 -15.64 -1.54
C MET A 57 -1.39 -14.67 -1.12
N GLU A 58 -0.58 -14.99 -0.12
CA GLU A 58 0.53 -14.13 0.32
C GLU A 58 1.43 -13.70 -0.85
N ASP A 59 1.88 -14.66 -1.66
CA ASP A 59 2.74 -14.38 -2.81
C ASP A 59 2.07 -13.47 -3.85
N LEU A 60 0.76 -13.62 -4.04
CA LEU A 60 -0.01 -12.80 -4.96
C LEU A 60 -0.08 -11.35 -4.46
N PHE A 61 -0.42 -11.16 -3.18
CA PHE A 61 -0.48 -9.84 -2.56
C PHE A 61 0.89 -9.17 -2.53
N LYS A 62 1.95 -9.94 -2.22
CA LYS A 62 3.33 -9.45 -2.22
C LYS A 62 3.76 -8.99 -3.61
N LYS A 63 3.52 -9.79 -4.66
CA LYS A 63 3.82 -9.42 -6.05
C LYS A 63 3.05 -8.17 -6.48
N GLY A 64 1.78 -8.05 -6.08
CA GLY A 64 0.96 -6.86 -6.33
C GLY A 64 1.54 -5.61 -5.68
N ALA A 65 1.84 -5.67 -4.39
CA ALA A 65 2.45 -4.58 -3.62
C ALA A 65 3.81 -4.16 -4.21
N GLU A 66 4.70 -5.12 -4.50
CA GLU A 66 5.98 -4.84 -5.13
C GLU A 66 5.84 -4.17 -6.50
N SER A 67 4.85 -4.58 -7.29
CA SER A 67 4.58 -4.00 -8.62
C SER A 67 4.12 -2.55 -8.50
N ILE A 68 3.27 -2.23 -7.51
CA ILE A 68 2.86 -0.86 -7.22
C ILE A 68 4.08 -0.03 -6.84
N LEU A 69 4.93 -0.51 -5.92
CA LEU A 69 6.12 0.22 -5.47
C LEU A 69 7.13 0.43 -6.59
N LYS A 70 7.35 -0.57 -7.45
CA LYS A 70 8.25 -0.46 -8.62
C LYS A 70 7.79 0.63 -9.59
N LYS A 71 6.47 0.78 -9.81
CA LYS A 71 5.90 1.82 -10.67
C LYS A 71 6.06 3.25 -10.12
N GLN A 72 6.31 3.42 -8.82
CA GLN A 72 6.51 4.74 -8.20
C GLN A 72 7.98 5.12 -8.03
N LYS A 73 8.93 4.22 -8.34
CA LYS A 73 10.34 4.59 -8.36
C LYS A 73 10.57 5.52 -9.56
N PRO A 74 11.26 6.66 -9.36
CA PRO A 74 11.64 7.55 -10.45
C PRO A 74 12.56 6.84 -11.44
#